data_AF-A0A2N1M3A2-F1
#
_entry.id   AF-A0A2N1M3A2-F1
#
_cell.length_a   1.000
_cell.length_b   1.000
_cell.length_c   1.000
_cell.angle_alpha   90.00
_cell.angle_beta   90.00
_cell.angle_gamma   90.00
#
_symmetry.space_group_name_H-M   'P 1'
#
loop_
_entity.id
_entity.type
_entity.pdbx_description
1 polymer ?
#
loop_
_entity_poly.entity_id
_entity_poly.type
_entity_poly.pdbx_seq_one_letter_code
_entity_poly.pdbx_strand_id
1 'polypeptide(L)'
;MITQASSSFLSRAYYWLELFELSLLPARAHFKLAREPLSQFNCGSARLRLKSSSQLVSRLSSCGALLTDWNNEIIIEHLYELYLKRNIRRSVEWRQVFQNWMQQKSHIIELYTHFCEIYDLDYKFQERELHAWRMMLRATGCTNITPYNKDVSCNKFWTNVPDPEKDRKTIAKLYKEGLLNVNSQADTLWNCFRNSYNANSKGIDGKMRILSIIAENFTYKEIIEQLEVSPNSVSMARKHSRINGPGCPALEKPVIVRSKMSEVKEKEFQLFFADKANVNMSFYKMDAKTQMPVLYLKDQKSALWKKFSATYPNRMKRTSFMYVSLTK
;
A
#
# COMPACT_ATOMS: atom_id res chain seq x y z
N MET A 1 -57.83 10.39 4.19
CA MET A 1 -57.49 11.29 3.07
C MET A 1 -55.99 11.24 2.83
N ILE A 2 -55.61 11.00 1.58
CA ILE A 2 -54.27 10.74 0.99
C ILE A 2 -53.42 12.03 1.11
N THR A 3 -52.11 12.04 1.45
CA THR A 3 -50.90 11.71 0.63
C THR A 3 -49.67 11.60 1.57
N GLN A 4 -48.91 10.49 1.57
CA GLN A 4 -47.65 10.21 0.80
C GLN A 4 -46.47 11.16 1.09
N ALA A 5 -45.20 10.79 1.17
CA ALA A 5 -44.35 9.57 1.23
C ALA A 5 -42.90 10.13 1.45
N SER A 6 -41.81 9.45 1.81
CA SER A 6 -41.41 8.05 1.78
C SER A 6 -40.18 7.87 2.72
N SER A 7 -40.14 6.73 3.41
CA SER A 7 -38.95 6.16 4.04
C SER A 7 -39.04 4.65 3.93
N SER A 8 -38.00 3.97 3.43
CA SER A 8 -37.66 2.57 3.72
C SER A 8 -36.25 2.32 3.15
N PHE A 9 -35.22 1.87 3.85
CA PHE A 9 -35.00 0.71 4.73
C PHE A 9 -35.12 -0.66 4.03
N LEU A 10 -33.93 -1.22 3.73
CA LEU A 10 -33.48 -2.63 3.75
C LEU A 10 -34.33 -3.73 3.09
N SER A 11 -33.73 -4.56 2.22
CA SER A 11 -33.31 -5.95 2.58
C SER A 11 -32.70 -6.76 1.42
N ARG A 12 -31.71 -7.61 1.78
CA ARG A 12 -31.23 -8.91 1.19
C ARG A 12 -30.63 -8.94 -0.24
N ALA A 13 -29.48 -9.54 -0.59
CA ALA A 13 -28.59 -10.63 -0.12
C ALA A 13 -28.62 -11.88 -1.05
N TYR A 14 -27.42 -12.23 -1.57
CA TYR A 14 -26.92 -13.51 -2.14
C TYR A 14 -27.50 -14.08 -3.46
N TYR A 15 -26.62 -14.38 -4.44
CA TYR A 15 -26.28 -15.75 -4.91
C TYR A 15 -25.07 -15.77 -5.88
N TRP A 16 -24.36 -16.91 -5.86
CA TRP A 16 -23.08 -17.26 -6.50
C TRP A 16 -23.19 -17.76 -7.96
N LEU A 17 -22.02 -17.74 -8.61
CA LEU A 17 -21.47 -18.45 -9.79
C LEU A 17 -22.15 -19.71 -10.41
N GLU A 18 -21.82 -19.85 -11.71
CA GLU A 18 -21.69 -21.04 -12.59
C GLU A 18 -22.86 -21.50 -13.48
N LEU A 19 -22.57 -21.51 -14.81
CA LEU A 19 -22.91 -22.47 -15.89
C LEU A 19 -22.48 -21.79 -17.21
N PHE A 20 -21.25 -21.99 -17.72
CA PHE A 20 -20.76 -23.10 -18.56
C PHE A 20 -21.70 -23.53 -19.72
N GLU A 21 -21.14 -23.43 -20.94
CA GLU A 21 -21.44 -24.13 -22.20
C GLU A 21 -22.44 -23.56 -23.24
N LEU A 22 -22.00 -23.70 -24.51
CA LEU A 22 -22.64 -23.50 -25.82
C LEU A 22 -22.71 -22.05 -26.36
N SER A 23 -21.78 -21.65 -27.24
CA SER A 23 -21.90 -22.06 -28.65
C SER A 23 -20.56 -22.05 -29.40
N LEU A 24 -20.20 -23.23 -29.92
CA LEU A 24 -19.27 -23.46 -31.03
C LEU A 24 -19.83 -22.87 -32.35
N LEU A 25 -18.98 -22.20 -33.14
CA LEU A 25 -18.59 -22.60 -34.51
C LEU A 25 -17.48 -21.64 -35.06
N PRO A 26 -16.65 -22.09 -36.02
CA PRO A 26 -15.31 -21.57 -36.27
C PRO A 26 -15.21 -20.63 -37.48
N ALA A 27 -14.42 -19.56 -37.37
CA ALA A 27 -13.95 -18.80 -38.52
C ALA A 27 -12.60 -19.35 -39.01
N ARG A 28 -12.64 -20.17 -40.07
CA ARG A 28 -11.48 -20.48 -40.92
C ARG A 28 -11.04 -19.20 -41.63
N ALA A 29 -9.86 -18.68 -41.30
CA ALA A 29 -9.16 -17.69 -42.13
C ALA A 29 -7.93 -18.34 -42.78
N HIS A 30 -8.02 -18.56 -44.09
CA HIS A 30 -6.88 -18.88 -44.96
C HIS A 30 -5.93 -17.69 -44.99
N PHE A 31 -4.73 -17.83 -44.44
CA PHE A 31 -3.62 -16.89 -44.68
C PHE A 31 -2.69 -17.45 -45.76
N LYS A 32 -2.62 -16.75 -46.90
CA LYS A 32 -1.63 -16.93 -47.96
C LYS A 32 -0.23 -16.62 -47.41
N LEU A 33 0.70 -17.57 -47.57
CA LEU A 33 2.13 -17.38 -47.38
C LEU A 33 2.66 -16.38 -48.43
N ALA A 34 3.03 -15.17 -48.00
CA ALA A 34 3.91 -14.29 -48.76
C ALA A 34 5.35 -14.81 -48.61
N ARG A 35 6.06 -15.01 -49.74
CA ARG A 35 7.49 -15.35 -49.77
C ARG A 35 8.33 -14.17 -49.27
N GLU A 36 9.09 -14.38 -48.20
CA GLU A 36 10.21 -13.50 -47.82
C GLU A 36 11.48 -13.82 -48.62
N PRO A 37 12.38 -12.84 -48.86
CA PRO A 37 13.60 -13.02 -49.61
C PRO A 37 14.66 -13.81 -48.83
N LEU A 38 15.34 -14.73 -49.52
CA LEU A 38 16.37 -15.62 -48.99
C LEU A 38 17.65 -14.86 -48.65
N SER A 39 18.02 -14.75 -47.38
CA SER A 39 19.37 -14.35 -46.95
C SER A 39 20.29 -15.58 -46.82
N GLN A 40 21.52 -15.45 -47.31
CA GLN A 40 22.52 -16.53 -47.34
C GLN A 40 23.44 -16.41 -46.11
N PHE A 41 23.76 -17.55 -45.47
CA PHE A 41 24.69 -17.65 -44.35
C PHE A 41 25.79 -18.67 -44.66
N ASN A 42 27.03 -18.38 -44.27
CA ASN A 42 28.17 -19.30 -44.31
C ASN A 42 28.60 -19.66 -42.88
N CYS A 43 28.65 -20.95 -42.57
CA CYS A 43 29.36 -21.52 -41.43
C CYS A 43 30.04 -22.79 -41.96
N GLY A 44 31.38 -22.85 -41.95
CA GLY A 44 32.20 -24.02 -42.28
C GLY A 44 31.83 -24.81 -43.55
N SER A 45 32.54 -24.57 -44.67
CA SER A 45 32.59 -25.38 -45.91
C SER A 45 31.30 -25.99 -46.50
N ALA A 46 30.10 -25.56 -46.09
CA ALA A 46 28.84 -26.01 -46.67
C ALA A 46 27.89 -24.82 -46.91
N ARG A 47 27.53 -24.58 -48.19
CA ARG A 47 26.48 -23.63 -48.59
C ARG A 47 25.11 -24.22 -48.27
N LEU A 48 24.31 -23.59 -47.42
CA LEU A 48 22.94 -24.04 -47.15
C LEU A 48 21.92 -22.89 -47.20
N ARG A 49 20.87 -23.10 -48.01
CA ARG A 49 19.66 -22.25 -48.08
C ARG A 49 18.73 -22.59 -46.91
N LEU A 50 18.31 -21.61 -46.12
CA LEU A 50 17.37 -21.77 -45.01
C LEU A 50 15.97 -21.30 -45.43
N LYS A 51 14.91 -22.07 -45.10
CA LYS A 51 13.54 -21.87 -45.61
C LYS A 51 12.49 -21.53 -44.54
N SER A 52 12.79 -21.51 -43.22
CA SER A 52 11.85 -21.06 -42.18
C SER A 52 12.48 -20.84 -40.79
N SER A 53 11.85 -20.02 -39.94
CA SER A 53 12.23 -19.76 -38.53
C SER A 53 12.17 -21.01 -37.64
N SER A 54 11.29 -21.97 -37.97
CA SER A 54 11.20 -23.26 -37.26
C SER A 54 12.43 -24.16 -37.49
N GLN A 55 13.08 -24.06 -38.66
CA GLN A 55 14.30 -24.82 -38.97
C GLN A 55 15.54 -24.22 -38.29
N LEU A 56 15.53 -22.93 -37.98
CA LEU A 56 16.60 -22.26 -37.22
C LEU A 56 16.54 -22.66 -35.75
N VAL A 57 15.34 -22.67 -35.15
CA VAL A 57 15.12 -23.11 -33.77
C VAL A 57 15.46 -24.59 -33.57
N SER A 58 15.06 -25.48 -34.49
CA SER A 58 15.42 -26.90 -34.41
C SER A 58 16.93 -27.13 -34.58
N ARG A 59 17.60 -26.33 -35.42
CA ARG A 59 19.06 -26.44 -35.65
C ARG A 59 19.91 -25.79 -34.55
N LEU A 60 19.47 -24.69 -33.97
CA LEU A 60 20.09 -24.09 -32.77
C LEU A 60 19.93 -25.03 -31.57
N SER A 61 18.76 -25.68 -31.43
CA SER A 61 18.52 -26.69 -30.40
C SER A 61 19.31 -27.99 -30.62
N SER A 62 19.53 -28.39 -31.88
CA SER A 62 20.31 -29.59 -32.21
C SER A 62 21.82 -29.39 -32.16
N CYS A 63 22.31 -28.16 -32.07
CA CYS A 63 23.75 -27.90 -32.10
C CYS A 63 24.42 -28.08 -30.72
N GLY A 64 23.68 -28.13 -29.61
CA GLY A 64 24.26 -28.30 -28.25
C GLY A 64 25.27 -27.23 -27.81
N ALA A 65 25.65 -26.32 -28.70
CA ALA A 65 26.55 -25.22 -28.47
C ALA A 65 25.76 -24.08 -27.85
N LEU A 66 25.83 -24.04 -26.52
CA LEU A 66 25.54 -22.89 -25.68
C LEU A 66 26.05 -21.61 -26.39
N LEU A 67 25.15 -20.72 -26.83
CA LEU A 67 25.59 -19.52 -27.53
C LEU A 67 26.02 -18.47 -26.50
N THR A 68 27.26 -18.58 -26.05
CA THR A 68 27.87 -17.65 -25.07
C THR A 68 28.30 -16.33 -25.69
N ASP A 69 28.29 -16.22 -27.03
CA ASP A 69 28.70 -15.01 -27.72
C ASP A 69 27.53 -14.03 -27.88
N TRP A 70 27.32 -13.21 -26.85
CA TRP A 70 26.31 -12.14 -26.87
C TRP A 70 26.68 -10.99 -27.80
N ASN A 71 27.90 -10.94 -28.37
CA ASN A 71 28.28 -9.94 -29.35
C ASN A 71 27.73 -10.22 -30.75
N ASN A 72 27.20 -11.42 -30.98
CA ASN A 72 26.56 -11.74 -32.25
C ASN A 72 25.15 -11.12 -32.32
N GLU A 73 25.09 -9.87 -32.78
CA GLU A 73 23.86 -9.08 -32.84
C GLU A 73 22.72 -9.77 -33.59
N ILE A 74 23.03 -10.52 -34.65
CA ILE A 74 22.03 -11.20 -35.48
C ILE A 74 21.33 -12.29 -34.67
N ILE A 75 22.10 -13.08 -33.93
CA ILE A 75 21.54 -14.20 -33.16
C ILE A 75 20.74 -13.67 -31.97
N ILE A 76 21.28 -12.68 -31.26
CA ILE A 76 20.60 -12.06 -30.11
C ILE A 76 19.30 -11.35 -30.54
N GLU A 77 19.27 -10.67 -31.69
CA GLU A 77 18.03 -10.12 -32.27
C GLU A 77 17.02 -11.22 -32.62
N HIS A 78 17.47 -12.33 -33.20
CA HIS A 78 16.58 -13.45 -33.51
C HIS A 78 15.95 -14.05 -32.25
N LEU A 79 16.72 -14.17 -31.16
CA LEU A 79 16.22 -14.64 -29.87
C LEU A 79 15.21 -13.65 -29.25
N TYR A 80 15.46 -12.34 -29.39
CA TYR A 80 14.50 -11.31 -28.98
C TYR A 80 13.16 -11.45 -29.73
N GLU A 81 13.20 -11.58 -31.06
CA GLU A 81 12.02 -11.76 -31.90
C GLU A 81 11.20 -13.00 -31.51
N LEU A 82 11.88 -14.10 -31.14
CA LEU A 82 11.25 -15.36 -30.75
C LEU A 82 10.62 -15.30 -29.35
N TYR A 83 11.35 -14.78 -28.36
CA TYR A 83 10.95 -14.90 -26.96
C TYR A 83 10.35 -13.61 -26.38
N LEU A 84 10.95 -12.45 -26.64
CA LEU A 84 10.62 -11.21 -25.93
C LEU A 84 9.66 -10.28 -26.67
N LYS A 85 9.76 -10.14 -28.00
CA LYS A 85 9.03 -9.12 -28.77
C LYS A 85 7.51 -9.09 -28.52
N ARG A 86 6.90 -10.24 -28.27
CA ARG A 86 5.45 -10.37 -27.99
C ARG A 86 5.09 -10.25 -26.51
N ASN A 87 6.07 -10.28 -25.61
CA ASN A 87 5.89 -10.39 -24.16
C ASN A 87 6.46 -9.20 -23.38
N ILE A 88 7.26 -8.33 -23.99
CA ILE A 88 7.77 -7.09 -23.37
C ILE A 88 7.15 -5.85 -24.03
N ARG A 89 7.20 -4.71 -23.33
CA ARG A 89 6.80 -3.41 -23.90
C ARG A 89 7.80 -2.98 -24.96
N ARG A 90 7.31 -2.40 -26.07
CA ARG A 90 8.14 -1.98 -27.23
C ARG A 90 9.23 -0.94 -26.93
N SER A 91 9.19 -0.29 -25.76
CA SER A 91 10.10 0.80 -25.39
C SER A 91 11.24 0.40 -24.46
N VAL A 92 11.39 -0.88 -24.11
CA VAL A 92 12.46 -1.33 -23.21
C VAL A 92 13.73 -1.59 -24.03
N GLU A 93 14.84 -0.98 -23.62
CA GLU A 93 16.18 -1.19 -24.21
C GLU A 93 16.76 -2.56 -23.78
N TRP A 94 16.10 -3.64 -24.21
CA TRP A 94 16.37 -5.01 -23.78
C TRP A 94 17.83 -5.46 -24.02
N ARG A 95 18.53 -4.86 -24.99
CA ARG A 95 19.94 -5.13 -25.28
C ARG A 95 20.85 -4.73 -24.13
N GLN A 96 20.47 -3.70 -23.37
CA GLN A 96 21.23 -3.24 -22.21
C GLN A 96 21.35 -4.33 -21.14
N VAL A 97 20.40 -5.27 -21.04
CA VAL A 97 20.49 -6.40 -20.11
C VAL A 97 21.79 -7.17 -20.32
N PHE A 98 22.10 -7.50 -21.57
CA PHE A 98 23.29 -8.28 -21.92
C PHE A 98 24.54 -7.42 -21.90
N GLN A 99 24.46 -6.16 -22.36
CA GLN A 99 25.60 -5.24 -22.37
C GLN A 99 26.07 -4.91 -20.95
N ASN A 100 25.17 -4.54 -20.05
CA ASN A 100 25.49 -4.26 -18.64
C ASN A 100 26.11 -5.49 -17.98
N TRP A 101 25.57 -6.68 -18.27
CA TRP A 101 26.10 -7.93 -17.73
C TRP A 101 27.51 -8.25 -18.28
N MET A 102 27.82 -7.96 -19.55
CA MET A 102 29.20 -8.13 -20.04
C MET A 102 30.18 -7.13 -19.46
N GLN A 103 29.72 -5.93 -19.09
CA GLN A 103 30.58 -4.86 -18.58
C GLN A 103 30.94 -5.03 -17.09
N GLN A 104 30.12 -5.73 -16.32
CA GLN A 104 30.43 -6.00 -14.91
C GLN A 104 31.53 -7.05 -14.74
N LYS A 105 32.20 -7.00 -13.58
CA LYS A 105 33.28 -7.92 -13.22
C LYS A 105 32.79 -9.31 -12.81
N SER A 106 31.53 -9.44 -12.41
CA SER A 106 30.93 -10.68 -11.95
C SER A 106 30.17 -11.36 -13.07
N HIS A 107 30.30 -12.69 -13.16
CA HIS A 107 29.46 -13.49 -14.04
C HIS A 107 28.05 -13.76 -13.47
N ILE A 108 27.89 -13.56 -12.16
CA ILE A 108 26.63 -13.78 -11.45
C ILE A 108 25.87 -12.45 -11.33
N ILE A 109 24.58 -12.48 -11.61
CA ILE A 109 23.63 -11.40 -11.30
C ILE A 109 22.54 -11.86 -10.34
N GLU A 110 21.98 -10.91 -9.60
CA GLU A 110 20.60 -10.99 -9.10
C GLU A 110 19.67 -10.41 -10.17
N LEU A 111 18.70 -11.21 -10.61
CA LEU A 111 17.92 -10.98 -11.82
C LEU A 111 17.08 -9.70 -11.75
N TYR A 112 16.44 -9.44 -10.61
CA TYR A 112 15.52 -8.32 -10.49
C TYR A 112 16.25 -7.00 -10.37
N THR A 113 17.32 -6.92 -9.57
CA THR A 113 18.17 -5.72 -9.49
C THR A 113 18.77 -5.39 -10.85
N HIS A 114 19.20 -6.42 -11.59
CA HIS A 114 19.77 -6.24 -12.92
C HIS A 114 18.73 -5.71 -13.93
N PHE A 115 17.48 -6.19 -13.86
CA PHE A 115 16.41 -5.64 -14.69
C PHE A 115 15.99 -4.23 -14.26
N CYS A 116 15.98 -3.92 -12.95
CA CYS A 116 15.66 -2.58 -12.45
C CYS A 116 16.62 -1.49 -12.92
N GLU A 117 17.77 -1.82 -13.51
CA GLU A 117 18.64 -0.83 -14.16
C GLU A 117 18.03 -0.27 -15.46
N ILE A 118 17.15 -1.03 -16.12
CA ILE A 118 16.60 -0.73 -17.46
C ILE A 118 15.10 -0.44 -17.39
N TYR A 119 14.46 -0.87 -16.30
CA TYR A 119 13.06 -0.63 -16.00
C TYR A 119 12.92 0.44 -14.91
N ASP A 120 11.77 1.11 -14.86
CA ASP A 120 11.47 2.07 -13.79
C ASP A 120 11.52 1.39 -12.39
N LEU A 121 11.95 2.13 -11.36
CA LEU A 121 12.07 1.62 -9.98
C LEU A 121 10.78 1.01 -9.42
N ASP A 122 9.61 1.49 -9.86
CA ASP A 122 8.29 1.00 -9.45
C ASP A 122 7.68 -0.03 -10.42
N TYR A 123 8.46 -0.53 -11.38
CA TYR A 123 7.96 -1.45 -12.40
C TYR A 123 7.60 -2.82 -11.81
N LYS A 124 6.34 -3.20 -11.95
CA LYS A 124 5.85 -4.53 -11.55
C LYS A 124 5.86 -5.49 -12.73
N PHE A 125 6.82 -6.40 -12.74
CA PHE A 125 6.93 -7.45 -13.74
C PHE A 125 5.73 -8.41 -13.71
N GLN A 126 5.19 -8.71 -14.89
CA GLN A 126 4.20 -9.77 -15.05
C GLN A 126 4.89 -11.14 -15.14
N GLU A 127 4.27 -12.20 -14.63
CA GLU A 127 4.85 -13.57 -14.67
C GLU A 127 5.15 -14.03 -16.12
N ARG A 128 4.31 -13.62 -17.08
CA ARG A 128 4.51 -13.90 -18.51
C ARG A 128 5.77 -13.25 -19.08
N GLU A 129 6.02 -12.00 -18.71
CA GLU A 129 7.21 -11.25 -19.10
C GLU A 129 8.46 -11.89 -18.48
N LEU A 130 8.44 -12.20 -17.18
CA LEU A 130 9.53 -12.90 -16.51
C LEU A 130 9.78 -14.29 -17.09
N HIS A 131 8.73 -14.99 -17.50
CA HIS A 131 8.89 -16.28 -18.18
C HIS A 131 9.61 -16.11 -19.52
N ALA A 132 9.22 -15.13 -20.33
CA ALA A 132 9.88 -14.84 -21.60
C ALA A 132 11.37 -14.49 -21.42
N TRP A 133 11.69 -13.64 -20.44
CA TRP A 133 13.07 -13.34 -20.07
C TRP A 133 13.87 -14.58 -19.68
N ARG A 134 13.33 -15.44 -18.82
CA ARG A 134 14.00 -16.69 -18.42
C ARG A 134 14.25 -17.64 -19.59
N MET A 135 13.32 -17.70 -20.56
CA MET A 135 13.49 -18.51 -21.76
C MET A 135 14.61 -17.95 -22.65
N MET A 136 14.66 -16.62 -22.84
CA MET A 136 15.74 -15.99 -23.58
C MET A 136 17.10 -16.17 -22.90
N LEU A 137 17.17 -15.99 -21.58
CA LEU A 137 18.40 -16.21 -20.81
C LEU A 137 18.92 -17.65 -20.94
N ARG A 138 18.03 -18.65 -20.89
CA ARG A 138 18.42 -20.05 -21.14
C ARG A 138 18.92 -20.27 -22.56
N ALA A 139 18.26 -19.68 -23.56
CA ALA A 139 18.65 -19.80 -24.96
C ALA A 139 20.02 -19.15 -25.26
N THR A 140 20.41 -18.14 -24.47
CA THR A 140 21.72 -17.46 -24.53
C THR A 140 22.79 -18.09 -23.64
N GLY A 141 22.51 -19.27 -23.06
CA GLY A 141 23.47 -20.02 -22.26
C GLY A 141 23.51 -19.69 -20.77
N CYS A 142 22.63 -18.82 -20.28
CA CYS A 142 22.58 -18.48 -18.86
C CYS A 142 21.90 -19.59 -18.05
N THR A 143 22.42 -19.83 -16.86
CA THR A 143 21.88 -20.83 -15.94
C THR A 143 21.43 -20.20 -14.63
N ASN A 144 20.27 -20.64 -14.13
CA ASN A 144 19.78 -20.26 -12.81
C ASN A 144 20.53 -21.05 -11.73
N ILE A 145 21.14 -20.33 -10.78
CA ILE A 145 21.95 -20.89 -9.69
C ILE A 145 21.35 -20.61 -8.29
N THR A 146 20.07 -20.22 -8.24
CA THR A 146 19.37 -19.93 -6.99
C THR A 146 19.31 -21.18 -6.10
N PRO A 147 19.79 -21.13 -4.84
CA PRO A 147 19.95 -22.33 -4.00
C PRO A 147 18.71 -22.69 -3.16
N TYR A 148 17.68 -21.85 -3.14
CA TYR A 148 16.47 -22.01 -2.33
C TYR A 148 15.19 -21.96 -3.16
N ASN A 149 14.09 -22.46 -2.61
CA ASN A 149 12.78 -22.43 -3.26
C ASN A 149 12.19 -21.00 -3.28
N LYS A 150 11.24 -20.76 -4.19
CA LYS A 150 10.52 -19.47 -4.32
C LYS A 150 9.80 -19.03 -3.04
N ASP A 151 9.49 -19.98 -2.14
CA ASP A 151 8.80 -19.68 -0.88
C ASP A 151 9.68 -18.93 0.12
N VAL A 152 11.01 -18.99 -0.04
CA VAL A 152 11.96 -18.29 0.84
C VAL A 152 12.13 -16.84 0.41
N SER A 153 12.45 -16.63 -0.87
CA SER A 153 12.71 -15.30 -1.43
C SER A 153 12.40 -15.27 -2.92
N CYS A 154 11.96 -14.10 -3.37
CA CYS A 154 11.78 -13.82 -4.79
C CYS A 154 13.12 -13.76 -5.53
N ASN A 155 14.22 -13.35 -4.87
CA ASN A 155 15.53 -13.12 -5.51
C ASN A 155 15.98 -14.34 -6.34
N LYS A 156 16.44 -14.07 -7.57
CA LYS A 156 16.91 -15.11 -8.50
C LYS A 156 18.32 -14.81 -8.94
N PHE A 157 19.22 -15.75 -8.69
CA PHE A 157 20.61 -15.65 -9.11
C PHE A 157 20.83 -16.41 -10.42
N TRP A 158 21.48 -15.77 -11.37
CA TRP A 158 21.83 -16.35 -12.67
C TRP A 158 23.30 -16.15 -12.98
N THR A 159 23.91 -17.09 -13.69
CA THR A 159 25.29 -17.01 -14.18
C THR A 159 25.32 -17.23 -15.69
N ASN A 160 26.27 -16.61 -16.38
CA ASN A 160 26.55 -16.84 -17.79
C ASN A 160 27.78 -17.75 -18.02
N VAL A 161 28.35 -18.33 -16.96
CA VAL A 161 29.48 -19.26 -17.07
C VAL A 161 29.00 -20.63 -17.60
N PRO A 162 29.74 -21.27 -18.51
CA PRO A 162 29.40 -22.62 -19.02
C PRO A 162 29.35 -23.71 -17.94
N ASP A 163 30.18 -23.60 -16.90
CA ASP A 163 30.16 -24.46 -15.71
C ASP A 163 29.59 -23.70 -14.50
N PRO A 164 28.27 -23.80 -14.25
CA PRO A 164 27.59 -23.08 -13.17
C PRO A 164 27.77 -23.75 -11.80
N GLU A 165 28.38 -24.94 -11.70
CA GLU A 165 28.40 -25.72 -10.47
C GLU A 165 29.18 -25.05 -9.34
N LYS A 166 30.30 -24.41 -9.70
CA LYS A 166 31.12 -23.65 -8.74
C LYS A 166 30.33 -22.46 -8.16
N ASP A 167 29.66 -21.71 -9.02
CA ASP A 167 28.85 -20.56 -8.63
C ASP A 167 27.67 -20.99 -7.77
N ARG A 168 26.98 -22.06 -8.18
CA ARG A 168 25.86 -22.65 -7.43
C ARG A 168 26.28 -23.08 -6.03
N LYS A 169 27.41 -23.78 -5.89
CA LYS A 169 27.96 -24.18 -4.57
C LYS A 169 28.34 -22.97 -3.73
N THR A 170 28.91 -21.93 -4.34
CA THR A 170 29.31 -20.69 -3.65
C THR A 170 28.09 -19.95 -3.11
N ILE A 171 27.08 -19.70 -3.93
CA ILE A 171 25.84 -19.04 -3.52
C ILE A 171 25.09 -19.88 -2.47
N ALA A 172 25.04 -21.21 -2.63
CA ALA A 172 24.44 -22.09 -1.62
C ALA A 172 25.16 -22.03 -0.26
N LYS A 173 26.50 -21.95 -0.27
CA LYS A 173 27.30 -21.80 0.96
C LYS A 173 27.01 -20.46 1.63
N LEU A 174 27.07 -19.35 0.89
CA LEU A 174 26.80 -18.03 1.44
C LEU A 174 25.38 -17.90 1.99
N TYR A 175 24.41 -18.56 1.35
CA TYR A 175 23.04 -18.64 1.85
C TYR A 175 22.97 -19.40 3.18
N LYS A 176 23.58 -20.60 3.24
CA LYS A 176 23.60 -21.43 4.45
C LYS A 176 24.29 -20.75 5.63
N GLU A 177 25.33 -19.97 5.37
CA GLU A 177 26.07 -19.20 6.38
C GLU A 177 25.38 -17.88 6.77
N GLY A 178 24.23 -17.53 6.16
CA GLY A 178 23.49 -16.30 6.45
C GLY A 178 24.14 -15.03 5.92
N LEU A 179 25.14 -15.15 5.02
CA LEU A 179 25.85 -14.03 4.42
C LEU A 179 25.10 -13.44 3.21
N LEU A 180 24.21 -14.21 2.59
CA LEU A 180 23.27 -13.70 1.60
C LEU A 180 22.00 -13.24 2.30
N ASN A 181 21.78 -11.92 2.33
CA ASN A 181 20.55 -11.34 2.84
C ASN A 181 19.42 -11.51 1.80
N VAL A 182 18.77 -12.66 1.83
CA VAL A 182 17.75 -13.02 0.84
C VAL A 182 16.35 -12.53 1.18
N ASN A 183 16.10 -12.33 2.46
CA ASN A 183 14.87 -11.72 2.94
C ASN A 183 15.20 -10.26 3.18
N SER A 184 14.44 -9.33 2.60
CA SER A 184 14.54 -7.98 3.11
C SER A 184 14.15 -8.06 4.59
N GLN A 185 15.03 -7.64 5.51
CA GLN A 185 14.68 -7.56 6.93
C GLN A 185 13.39 -6.73 7.11
N ALA A 186 13.11 -5.85 6.15
CA ALA A 186 11.86 -5.13 5.99
C ALA A 186 10.63 -6.04 5.84
N ASP A 187 10.63 -7.07 4.98
CA ASP A 187 9.48 -7.98 4.82
C ASP A 187 9.18 -8.74 6.11
N THR A 188 10.24 -9.19 6.80
CA THR A 188 10.08 -9.87 8.10
C THR A 188 9.46 -8.91 9.12
N LEU A 189 9.92 -7.66 9.17
CA LEU A 189 9.39 -6.62 10.03
C LEU A 189 7.92 -6.30 9.72
N TRP A 190 7.58 -6.09 8.44
CA TRP A 190 6.20 -5.83 8.01
C TRP A 190 5.27 -7.00 8.33
N ASN A 191 5.72 -8.24 8.11
CA ASN A 191 4.97 -9.43 8.48
C ASN A 191 4.76 -9.53 10.00
N CYS A 192 5.77 -9.21 10.82
CA CYS A 192 5.61 -9.14 12.27
C CYS A 192 4.54 -8.12 12.69
N PHE A 193 4.53 -6.93 12.09
CA PHE A 193 3.49 -5.92 12.36
C PHE A 193 2.11 -6.38 11.90
N ARG A 194 2.00 -6.94 10.69
CA ARG A 194 0.76 -7.45 10.13
C ARG A 194 0.17 -8.56 10.99
N ASN A 195 0.99 -9.51 11.41
CA ASN A 195 0.59 -10.61 12.29
C ASN A 195 0.14 -10.09 13.66
N SER A 196 0.92 -9.17 14.26
CA SER A 196 0.58 -8.56 15.54
C SER A 196 -0.74 -7.78 15.45
N TYR A 197 -0.95 -7.04 14.36
CA TYR A 197 -2.18 -6.31 14.10
C TYR A 197 -3.39 -7.24 13.93
N ASN A 198 -3.26 -8.30 13.14
CA ASN A 198 -4.35 -9.23 12.84
C ASN A 198 -4.71 -10.12 14.03
N ALA A 199 -3.72 -10.63 14.76
CA ALA A 199 -3.91 -11.51 15.92
C ALA A 199 -4.39 -10.78 17.18
N ASN A 200 -4.35 -9.44 17.21
CA ASN A 200 -4.73 -8.68 18.40
C ASN A 200 -6.23 -8.85 18.72
N SER A 201 -6.51 -9.46 19.87
CA SER A 201 -7.85 -9.72 20.39
C SER A 201 -8.51 -8.51 21.09
N LYS A 202 -7.76 -7.43 21.36
CA LYS A 202 -8.26 -6.21 22.04
C LYS A 202 -9.06 -5.26 21.12
N GLY A 203 -9.65 -5.80 20.05
CA GLY A 203 -10.51 -5.05 19.13
C GLY A 203 -9.82 -3.86 18.46
N ILE A 204 -10.62 -2.86 18.08
CA ILE A 204 -10.17 -1.68 17.32
C ILE A 204 -9.12 -0.88 18.11
N ASP A 205 -9.28 -0.73 19.42
CA ASP A 205 -8.36 0.04 20.25
C ASP A 205 -6.98 -0.62 20.35
N GLY A 206 -6.93 -1.94 20.54
CA GLY A 206 -5.66 -2.67 20.51
C GLY A 206 -4.94 -2.58 19.17
N LYS A 207 -5.71 -2.72 18.08
CA LYS A 207 -5.21 -2.62 16.70
C LYS A 207 -4.68 -1.23 16.38
N MET A 208 -5.42 -0.18 16.76
CA MET A 208 -5.00 1.21 16.66
C MET A 208 -3.71 1.48 17.44
N ARG A 209 -3.57 0.92 18.65
CA ARG A 209 -2.34 1.05 19.45
C ARG A 209 -1.13 0.43 18.77
N ILE A 210 -1.24 -0.77 18.21
CA ILE A 210 -0.15 -1.41 17.46
C ILE A 210 0.26 -0.57 16.25
N LEU A 211 -0.71 -0.14 15.44
CA LEU A 211 -0.42 0.72 14.28
C LEU A 211 0.23 2.04 14.70
N SER A 212 -0.19 2.62 15.83
CA SER A 212 0.33 3.91 16.29
C SER A 212 1.83 3.92 16.60
N ILE A 213 2.45 2.75 16.81
CA ILE A 213 3.89 2.60 17.05
C ILE A 213 4.70 3.10 15.85
N ILE A 214 4.25 2.78 14.64
CA ILE A 214 4.98 3.08 13.40
C ILE A 214 4.30 4.15 12.54
N ALA A 215 3.12 4.62 12.95
CA ALA A 215 2.25 5.46 12.12
C ALA A 215 2.88 6.79 11.68
N GLU A 216 3.78 7.38 12.48
CA GLU A 216 4.48 8.63 12.15
C GLU A 216 5.82 8.40 11.44
N ASN A 217 6.37 7.18 11.50
CA ASN A 217 7.69 6.87 10.93
C ASN A 217 7.64 6.51 9.43
N PHE A 218 6.48 6.08 8.95
CA PHE A 218 6.27 5.70 7.55
C PHE A 218 5.19 6.54 6.89
N THR A 219 5.23 6.63 5.56
CA THR A 219 4.20 7.33 4.79
C THR A 219 2.87 6.58 4.85
N TYR A 220 1.81 7.32 4.56
CA TYR A 220 0.46 6.76 4.58
C TYR A 220 0.28 5.64 3.54
N LYS A 221 0.87 5.82 2.35
CA LYS A 221 0.83 4.86 1.25
C LYS A 221 1.57 3.57 1.62
N GLU A 222 2.78 3.68 2.17
CA GLU A 222 3.57 2.51 2.59
C GLU A 222 2.82 1.67 3.62
N ILE A 223 2.24 2.27 4.66
CA ILE A 223 1.52 1.52 5.70
C ILE A 223 0.31 0.79 5.11
N ILE A 224 -0.44 1.44 4.21
CA ILE A 224 -1.62 0.82 3.58
C ILE A 224 -1.20 -0.34 2.70
N GLU A 225 -0.20 -0.16 1.85
CA GLU A 225 0.25 -1.19 0.91
C GLU A 225 0.93 -2.36 1.64
N GLN A 226 1.76 -2.08 2.64
CA GLN A 226 2.52 -3.09 3.36
C GLN A 226 1.71 -3.83 4.43
N LEU A 227 0.72 -3.21 5.05
CA LEU A 227 -0.10 -3.88 6.08
C LEU A 227 -1.51 -4.23 5.61
N GLU A 228 -1.91 -3.83 4.40
CA GLU A 228 -3.25 -4.06 3.84
C GLU A 228 -4.37 -3.51 4.75
N VAL A 229 -4.09 -2.39 5.42
CA VAL A 229 -5.02 -1.74 6.36
C VAL A 229 -5.79 -0.61 5.70
N SER A 230 -6.99 -0.32 6.22
CA SER A 230 -7.78 0.79 5.70
C SER A 230 -7.13 2.14 6.00
N PRO A 231 -7.27 3.13 5.10
CA PRO A 231 -6.85 4.51 5.34
C PRO A 231 -7.33 5.05 6.70
N ASN A 232 -8.60 4.82 7.03
CA ASN A 232 -9.18 5.28 8.28
C ASN A 232 -8.42 4.77 9.51
N SER A 233 -7.95 3.51 9.47
CA SER A 233 -7.16 2.92 10.55
C SER A 233 -5.83 3.65 10.76
N VAL A 234 -5.15 3.99 9.68
CA VAL A 234 -3.88 4.76 9.72
C VAL A 234 -4.10 6.17 10.26
N SER A 235 -5.19 6.82 9.84
CA SER A 235 -5.57 8.16 10.34
C SER A 235 -5.84 8.15 11.84
N MET A 236 -6.61 7.17 12.32
CA MET A 236 -6.88 6.98 13.74
C MET A 236 -5.60 6.68 14.53
N ALA A 237 -4.71 5.83 14.01
CA ALA A 237 -3.44 5.49 14.65
C ALA A 237 -2.51 6.70 14.81
N ARG A 238 -2.42 7.58 13.80
CA ARG A 238 -1.65 8.84 13.90
C ARG A 238 -2.24 9.78 14.94
N LYS A 239 -3.56 9.98 14.91
CA LYS A 239 -4.25 10.80 15.91
C LYS A 239 -4.02 10.26 17.32
N HIS A 240 -4.08 8.94 17.48
CA HIS A 240 -3.79 8.27 18.74
C HIS A 240 -2.35 8.50 19.19
N SER A 241 -1.36 8.30 18.31
CA SER A 241 0.05 8.52 18.61
C SER A 241 0.33 9.95 19.10
N ARG A 242 -0.28 10.95 18.47
CA ARG A 242 -0.12 12.37 18.85
C ARG A 242 -0.73 12.73 20.20
N ILE A 243 -1.85 12.10 20.56
CA ILE A 243 -2.58 12.42 21.80
C ILE A 243 -2.04 11.61 22.99
N ASN A 244 -1.82 10.31 22.79
CA ASN A 244 -1.50 9.36 23.87
C ASN A 244 -0.03 8.91 23.86
N GLY A 245 0.68 9.11 22.75
CA GLY A 245 1.99 8.51 22.49
C GLY A 245 1.90 7.21 21.66
N PRO A 246 2.95 6.86 20.89
CA PRO A 246 3.00 5.66 20.08
C PRO A 246 2.94 4.39 20.97
N GLY A 247 1.98 3.51 20.72
CA GLY A 247 1.80 2.24 21.46
C GLY A 247 1.22 2.37 22.87
N CYS A 248 1.14 3.58 23.41
CA CYS A 248 0.64 3.85 24.75
C CYS A 248 -0.85 3.49 24.91
N PRO A 249 -1.31 3.18 26.13
CA PRO A 249 -2.75 3.17 26.44
C PRO A 249 -3.37 4.55 26.21
N ALA A 250 -4.68 4.59 25.94
CA ALA A 250 -5.41 5.86 25.90
C ALA A 250 -5.34 6.53 27.28
N LEU A 251 -5.10 7.85 27.30
CA LEU A 251 -5.08 8.60 28.55
C LEU A 251 -6.45 8.52 29.24
N GLU A 252 -6.44 8.14 30.52
CA GLU A 252 -7.66 8.16 31.32
C GLU A 252 -8.11 9.61 31.49
N LYS A 253 -9.38 9.87 31.13
CA LYS A 253 -9.96 11.18 31.35
C LYS A 253 -10.10 11.42 32.86
N PRO A 254 -9.74 12.60 33.37
CA PRO A 254 -9.96 12.90 34.77
C PRO A 254 -11.46 12.83 35.08
N VAL A 255 -11.82 12.13 36.16
CA VAL A 255 -13.21 12.05 36.63
C VAL A 255 -13.60 13.42 37.19
N ILE A 256 -14.51 14.10 36.49
CA ILE A 256 -15.03 15.41 36.94
C ILE A 256 -16.21 15.17 37.87
N VAL A 257 -16.01 15.33 39.18
CA VAL A 257 -17.11 15.33 40.16
C VAL A 257 -17.76 16.72 40.20
N ARG A 258 -19.08 16.78 39.99
CA ARG A 258 -19.87 18.01 40.11
C ARG A 258 -20.72 17.94 41.37
N SER A 259 -20.58 18.93 42.26
CA SER A 259 -21.46 19.06 43.43
C SER A 259 -22.60 20.04 43.14
N LYS A 260 -23.80 19.75 43.66
CA LYS A 260 -24.93 20.66 43.60
C LYS A 260 -24.62 21.90 44.44
N MET A 261 -24.93 23.07 43.90
CA MET A 261 -24.80 24.33 44.64
C MET A 261 -25.83 24.39 45.78
N SER A 262 -25.48 25.04 46.90
CA SER A 262 -26.44 25.26 47.98
C SER A 262 -27.57 26.20 47.55
N GLU A 263 -28.76 26.01 48.11
CA GLU A 263 -29.95 26.78 47.74
C GLU A 263 -29.77 28.30 47.94
N VAL A 264 -29.04 28.70 48.98
CA VAL A 264 -28.73 30.11 49.26
C VAL A 264 -27.96 30.74 48.09
N LYS A 265 -26.91 30.07 47.63
CA LYS A 265 -26.08 30.55 46.52
C LYS A 265 -26.84 30.55 45.20
N GLU A 266 -27.77 29.62 45.03
CA GLU A 266 -28.65 29.58 43.87
C GLU A 266 -29.60 30.77 43.84
N LYS A 267 -30.25 31.08 44.97
CA LYS A 267 -31.14 32.24 45.09
C LYS A 267 -30.39 33.56 44.87
N GLU A 268 -29.22 33.74 45.48
CA GLU A 268 -28.37 34.93 45.28
C GLU A 268 -27.97 35.09 43.80
N PHE A 269 -27.62 34.00 43.12
CA PHE A 269 -27.32 34.01 41.69
C PHE A 269 -28.55 34.38 40.85
N GLN A 270 -29.71 33.78 41.14
CA GLN A 270 -30.95 34.10 40.43
C GLN A 270 -31.37 35.56 40.63
N LEU A 271 -31.29 36.09 41.86
CA LEU A 271 -31.58 37.49 42.17
C LEU A 271 -30.67 38.44 41.39
N PHE A 272 -29.37 38.14 41.29
CA PHE A 272 -28.43 38.96 40.53
C PHE A 272 -28.78 39.05 39.04
N PHE A 273 -29.22 37.94 38.43
CA PHE A 273 -29.61 37.88 37.01
C PHE A 273 -31.08 38.23 36.75
N ALA A 274 -31.88 38.46 37.80
CA ALA A 274 -33.20 39.07 37.68
C ALA A 274 -33.12 40.61 37.55
N ASP A 275 -31.99 41.19 37.95
CA ASP A 275 -31.77 42.63 37.89
C ASP A 275 -31.52 43.11 36.44
N LYS A 276 -32.35 44.07 35.99
CA LYS A 276 -32.25 44.73 34.68
C LYS A 276 -30.95 45.53 34.49
N ALA A 277 -30.20 45.78 35.56
CA ALA A 277 -28.86 46.35 35.48
C ALA A 277 -27.82 45.36 34.92
N ASN A 278 -28.07 44.04 35.05
CA ASN A 278 -27.12 42.99 34.68
C ASN A 278 -27.56 42.19 33.44
N VAL A 279 -28.86 42.18 33.12
CA VAL A 279 -29.42 41.49 31.95
C VAL A 279 -30.36 42.37 31.14
N ASN A 280 -30.46 42.07 29.85
CA ASN A 280 -31.47 42.60 28.94
C ASN A 280 -32.50 41.51 28.64
N MET A 281 -33.78 41.84 28.72
CA MET A 281 -34.84 40.94 28.28
C MET A 281 -35.01 41.04 26.77
N SER A 282 -35.14 39.91 26.10
CA SER A 282 -35.49 39.93 24.68
C SER A 282 -36.97 40.25 24.49
N PHE A 283 -37.31 41.09 23.52
CA PHE A 283 -38.71 41.35 23.17
C PHE A 283 -39.28 40.32 22.18
N TYR A 284 -38.41 39.61 21.45
CA TYR A 284 -38.80 38.77 20.32
C TYR A 284 -38.61 37.26 20.59
N LYS A 285 -37.78 36.89 21.56
CA LYS A 285 -37.40 35.50 21.82
C LYS A 285 -37.92 35.05 23.18
N MET A 286 -38.94 34.20 23.14
CA MET A 286 -39.50 33.57 24.33
C MET A 286 -38.92 32.16 24.48
N ASP A 287 -38.67 31.74 25.71
CA ASP A 287 -38.34 30.36 26.01
C ASP A 287 -39.58 29.49 25.77
N ALA A 288 -39.47 28.49 24.91
CA ALA A 288 -40.60 27.68 24.45
C ALA A 288 -41.26 26.85 25.57
N LYS A 289 -40.55 26.58 26.68
CA LYS A 289 -41.07 25.77 27.80
C LYS A 289 -41.71 26.62 28.88
N THR A 290 -41.11 27.76 29.19
CA THR A 290 -41.54 28.63 30.31
C THR A 290 -42.40 29.81 29.86
N GLN A 291 -42.47 30.08 28.54
CA GLN A 291 -43.11 31.27 27.97
C GLN A 291 -42.60 32.58 28.59
N MET A 292 -41.35 32.62 29.06
CA MET A 292 -40.69 33.82 29.57
C MET A 292 -39.71 34.39 28.55
N PRO A 293 -39.44 35.70 28.55
CA PRO A 293 -38.42 36.30 27.69
C PRO A 293 -37.04 35.73 27.97
N VAL A 294 -36.30 35.38 26.90
CA VAL A 294 -34.89 35.00 27.01
C VAL A 294 -34.07 36.21 27.51
N LEU A 295 -33.21 35.98 28.50
CA LEU A 295 -32.34 36.99 29.09
C LEU A 295 -30.96 36.97 28.43
N TYR A 296 -30.46 38.14 28.06
CA TYR A 296 -29.10 38.35 27.54
C TYR A 296 -28.24 39.07 28.57
N LEU A 297 -26.97 38.69 28.66
CA LEU A 297 -25.99 39.40 29.50
C LEU A 297 -25.76 40.81 28.96
N LYS A 298 -25.85 41.82 29.83
CA LYS A 298 -25.66 43.23 29.44
C LYS A 298 -24.19 43.63 29.29
N ASP A 299 -23.28 42.83 29.86
CA ASP A 299 -21.86 43.14 29.96
C ASP A 299 -21.02 41.85 29.86
N GLN A 300 -19.70 42.00 29.71
CA GLN A 300 -18.77 40.88 29.72
C GLN A 300 -18.82 40.14 31.06
N LYS A 301 -18.67 38.82 31.01
CA LYS A 301 -18.74 37.96 32.21
C LYS A 301 -17.75 38.35 33.29
N SER A 302 -16.58 38.88 32.92
CA SER A 302 -15.56 39.39 33.85
C SER A 302 -16.06 40.60 34.64
N ALA A 303 -16.77 41.53 33.99
CA ALA A 303 -17.35 42.70 34.63
C ALA A 303 -18.56 42.33 35.50
N LEU A 304 -19.44 41.44 35.01
CA LEU A 304 -20.55 40.91 35.80
C LEU A 304 -20.06 40.13 37.02
N TRP A 305 -18.98 39.37 36.90
CA TRP A 305 -18.35 38.70 38.03
C TRP A 305 -17.86 39.70 39.08
N LYS A 306 -17.19 40.78 38.67
CA LYS A 306 -16.75 41.83 39.62
C LYS A 306 -17.93 42.40 40.40
N LYS A 307 -19.02 42.76 39.69
CA LYS A 307 -20.27 43.23 40.30
C LYS A 307 -20.85 42.20 41.27
N PHE A 308 -21.01 40.95 40.83
CA PHE A 308 -21.54 39.87 41.65
C PHE A 308 -20.70 39.64 42.92
N SER A 309 -19.37 39.57 42.78
CA SER A 309 -18.46 39.34 43.91
C SER A 309 -18.43 40.49 44.91
N ALA A 310 -18.74 41.71 44.47
CA ALA A 310 -18.89 42.87 45.34
C ALA A 310 -20.24 42.84 46.08
N THR A 311 -21.33 42.47 45.41
CA THR A 311 -22.67 42.36 46.02
C THR A 311 -22.80 41.16 46.96
N TYR A 312 -22.15 40.04 46.63
CA TYR A 312 -22.23 38.76 47.34
C TYR A 312 -20.83 38.23 47.67
N PRO A 313 -20.11 38.85 48.63
CA PRO A 313 -18.74 38.48 48.95
C PRO A 313 -18.64 37.04 49.45
N ASN A 314 -17.62 36.31 48.96
CA ASN A 314 -17.30 34.92 49.33
C ASN A 314 -18.40 33.87 49.06
N ARG A 315 -19.47 34.21 48.32
CA ARG A 315 -20.59 33.28 48.07
C ARG A 315 -20.27 32.23 47.01
N MET A 316 -19.69 32.64 45.89
CA MET A 316 -19.40 31.76 44.75
C MET A 316 -17.93 31.89 44.34
N LYS A 317 -17.32 30.85 43.76
CA LYS A 317 -16.00 30.98 43.12
C LYS A 317 -16.17 31.50 41.69
N ARG A 318 -15.22 32.30 41.21
CA ARG A 318 -15.21 32.83 39.83
C ARG A 318 -15.42 31.74 38.78
N THR A 319 -14.78 30.58 38.95
CA THR A 319 -14.91 29.43 38.04
C THR A 319 -16.35 28.91 37.97
N SER A 320 -17.03 28.77 39.11
CA SER A 320 -18.44 28.37 39.18
C SER A 320 -19.35 29.40 38.50
N PHE A 321 -19.12 30.69 38.73
CA PHE A 321 -19.90 31.77 38.09
C PHE A 321 -19.77 31.75 36.56
N MET A 322 -18.55 31.59 36.05
CA MET A 322 -18.29 31.50 34.61
C MET A 322 -18.93 30.27 33.99
N TYR A 323 -18.88 29.14 34.69
CA TYR A 323 -19.44 27.87 34.20
C TYR A 323 -20.98 27.92 34.13
N VAL A 324 -21.64 28.37 35.20
CA VAL A 324 -23.11 28.43 35.27
C VAL A 324 -23.69 29.41 34.25
N SER A 325 -22.99 30.52 34.00
CA SER A 325 -23.37 31.51 32.98
C SER A 325 -23.06 31.08 31.52
N LEU A 326 -22.45 29.91 31.29
CA LEU A 326 -22.28 29.34 29.94
C LEU A 326 -23.43 28.40 29.54
N THR A 327 -24.17 27.89 30.53
CA THR A 327 -25.17 26.83 30.35
C THR A 327 -26.62 27.31 30.39
N LYS A 328 -26.83 28.58 30.73
CA LYS A 328 -28.12 29.29 30.62
C LYS A 328 -27.93 30.37 29.58
#